data_AF-A0A1J3EP00-F1
#
_entry.id   AF-A0A1J3EP00-F1
#
_cell.length_a   1.000
_cell.length_b   1.000
_cell.length_c   1.000
_cell.angle_alpha   90.00
_cell.angle_beta   90.00
_cell.angle_gamma   90.00
#
_symmetry.space_group_name_H-M   'P 1'
#
loop_
_entity.id
_entity.type
_entity.pdbx_description
1 polymer ?
#
loop_
_entity_poly.entity_id
_entity_poly.type
_entity_poly.pdbx_seq_one_letter_code
_entity_poly.pdbx_strand_id
1 'polypeptide(L)'
;ESNTQFLTKNPEKAHLFYMPYSVKQLQHAMFVPGSHNIKPLSIFLRDYVNMLSIKYPFWNRTHGSDHFLVACHDWGPYTVNEHLELSR
;
A
#
# COMPACT_ATOMS: atom_id res chain seq x y z
N GLU A 1 15.01 -12.68 1.53
CA GLU A 1 14.04 -13.21 2.50
C GLU A 1 13.86 -14.70 2.27
N SER A 2 14.38 -15.54 3.18
CA SER A 2 14.34 -17.00 3.10
C SER A 2 13.54 -17.64 4.26
N ASN A 3 12.99 -16.83 5.16
CA ASN A 3 12.17 -17.30 6.28
C ASN A 3 10.70 -17.36 5.86
N THR A 4 10.09 -18.55 5.91
CA THR A 4 8.69 -18.78 5.53
C THR A 4 7.77 -19.05 6.72
N GLN A 5 8.28 -19.03 7.95
CA GLN A 5 7.54 -19.37 9.16
C GLN A 5 6.27 -18.52 9.36
N PHE A 6 6.30 -17.26 8.91
CA PHE A 6 5.20 -16.32 9.08
C PHE A 6 4.41 -16.05 7.80
N LEU A 7 4.69 -16.82 6.74
CA LEU A 7 3.99 -16.68 5.46
C LEU A 7 2.86 -17.70 5.38
N THR A 8 1.68 -17.22 4.96
CA THR A 8 0.52 -18.07 4.69
C THR A 8 -0.07 -17.72 3.34
N LYS A 9 -0.52 -18.75 2.61
CA LYS A 9 -1.32 -18.58 1.38
C LYS A 9 -2.82 -18.57 1.66
N ASN A 10 -3.23 -18.94 2.87
CA ASN A 10 -4.63 -18.91 3.29
C ASN A 10 -4.91 -17.54 3.94
N PRO A 11 -5.76 -16.70 3.33
CA PRO A 11 -6.09 -15.37 3.85
C PRO A 11 -6.80 -15.42 5.22
N GLU A 12 -7.57 -16.48 5.51
CA GLU A 12 -8.26 -16.67 6.80
C GLU A 12 -7.28 -16.88 7.97
N LYS A 13 -6.06 -17.33 7.67
CA LYS A 13 -4.99 -17.49 8.67
C LYS A 13 -4.03 -16.30 8.72
N ALA A 14 -4.14 -15.38 7.77
CA ALA A 14 -3.27 -14.20 7.71
C ALA A 14 -3.70 -13.22 8.80
N HIS A 15 -2.75 -12.75 9.62
CA HIS A 15 -3.00 -11.65 10.55
C HIS A 15 -2.79 -10.28 9.88
N LEU A 16 -1.90 -10.22 8.89
CA LEU A 16 -1.51 -9.00 8.20
C LEU A 16 -1.37 -9.27 6.70
N PHE A 17 -1.75 -8.29 5.89
CA PHE A 17 -1.58 -8.30 4.44
C PHE A 17 -0.55 -7.25 4.02
N TYR A 18 0.54 -7.72 3.43
CA TYR A 18 1.53 -6.83 2.83
C TYR A 18 1.00 -6.31 1.48
N MET A 19 1.06 -4.98 1.29
CA MET A 19 0.82 -4.35 0.00
C MET A 19 2.09 -4.36 -0.85
N PRO A 20 2.16 -5.16 -1.93
CA PRO A 20 3.36 -5.25 -2.73
C PRO A 20 3.45 -4.05 -3.67
N TYR A 21 4.15 -3.00 -3.24
CA TYR A 21 4.59 -1.94 -4.15
C TYR A 21 5.97 -1.44 -3.77
N SER A 22 6.66 -0.83 -4.74
CA SER A 22 7.95 -0.18 -4.52
C SER A 22 7.76 1.32 -4.57
N VAL A 23 7.90 1.99 -3.42
CA VAL A 23 7.95 3.45 -3.35
C VAL A 23 9.00 4.01 -4.30
N LYS A 24 10.14 3.33 -4.43
CA LYS A 24 11.21 3.76 -5.33
C LYS A 24 10.80 3.70 -6.79
N GLN A 25 10.16 2.62 -7.24
CA GLN A 25 9.64 2.54 -8.61
C GLN A 25 8.53 3.57 -8.85
N LEU A 26 7.65 3.76 -7.88
CA LEU A 26 6.59 4.76 -7.95
C LEU A 26 7.14 6.19 -8.09
N GLN A 27 8.17 6.50 -7.31
CA GLN A 27 8.91 7.75 -7.37
C GLN A 27 9.55 7.96 -8.75
N HIS A 28 10.24 6.97 -9.30
CA HIS A 28 10.82 7.07 -10.64
C HIS A 28 9.78 7.26 -11.75
N ALA A 29 8.62 6.62 -11.62
CA ALA A 29 7.58 6.67 -12.65
C ALA A 29 6.77 7.96 -12.65
N MET A 30 6.53 8.56 -11.47
CA MET A 30 5.51 9.61 -11.33
C MET A 30 5.97 10.89 -10.62
N PHE A 31 7.09 10.86 -9.90
CA PHE A 31 7.55 12.07 -9.21
C PHE A 31 8.32 12.99 -10.13
N VAL A 32 7.92 14.27 -10.17
CA VAL A 32 8.64 15.33 -10.89
C VAL A 32 9.50 16.10 -9.89
N PRO A 33 10.85 16.05 -10.00
CA PRO A 33 11.74 16.81 -9.13
C PRO A 33 11.40 18.31 -9.12
N GLY A 34 11.41 18.92 -7.92
CA GLY A 34 11.10 20.35 -7.75
C GLY A 34 9.61 20.72 -7.80
N SER A 35 8.72 19.79 -8.18
CA SER A 35 7.27 20.06 -8.24
C SER A 35 6.62 20.19 -6.87
N HIS A 36 7.22 19.62 -5.82
CA HIS A 36 6.64 19.48 -4.48
C HIS A 36 5.24 18.83 -4.48
N ASN A 37 4.87 18.13 -5.57
CA ASN A 37 3.56 17.55 -5.76
C ASN A 37 3.63 16.03 -5.68
N ILE A 38 3.23 15.49 -4.53
CA ILE A 38 3.18 14.05 -4.25
C ILE A 38 1.80 13.43 -4.52
N LYS A 39 0.78 14.26 -4.79
CA LYS A 39 -0.61 13.84 -4.99
C LYS A 39 -0.79 12.74 -6.04
N PRO A 40 -0.09 12.73 -7.19
CA PRO A 40 -0.21 11.64 -8.16
C PRO A 40 0.14 10.27 -7.57
N LEU A 41 1.13 10.21 -6.68
CA LEU A 41 1.50 8.96 -6.02
C LEU A 41 0.43 8.50 -5.04
N SER A 42 -0.19 9.43 -4.31
CA SER A 42 -1.26 9.12 -3.38
C SER A 42 -2.53 8.64 -4.09
N ILE A 43 -2.86 9.25 -5.23
CA ILE A 43 -3.94 8.80 -6.11
C ILE A 43 -3.68 7.39 -6.62
N PHE A 44 -2.46 7.09 -7.09
CA PHE A 44 -2.11 5.76 -7.53
C PHE A 44 -2.27 4.72 -6.41
N LEU A 45 -1.78 5.04 -5.20
CA LEU A 45 -1.90 4.11 -4.08
C LEU A 45 -3.36 3.82 -3.75
N ARG A 46 -4.20 4.86 -3.73
CA ARG A 46 -5.65 4.72 -3.54
C ARG A 46 -6.26 3.79 -4.59
N ASP A 47 -5.98 4.03 -5.87
CA ASP A 47 -6.56 3.24 -6.96
C ASP A 47 -6.03 1.80 -6.98
N TYR A 48 -4.77 1.61 -6.59
CA TYR A 48 -4.18 0.30 -6.42
C TYR A 48 -4.86 -0.51 -5.31
N VAL A 49 -5.13 0.10 -4.15
CA VAL A 49 -5.85 -0.53 -3.04
C VAL A 49 -7.29 -0.86 -3.45
N ASN A 50 -7.98 0.05 -4.13
CA ASN A 50 -9.32 -0.20 -4.68
C ASN A 50 -9.34 -1.37 -5.68
N MET A 51 -8.29 -1.50 -6.51
CA MET A 51 -8.17 -2.64 -7.42
C MET A 51 -7.92 -3.94 -6.67
N LEU A 52 -7.06 -3.93 -5.64
CA LEU A 52 -6.81 -5.10 -4.80
C LEU A 52 -8.07 -5.55 -4.06
N SER A 53 -8.88 -4.62 -3.55
CA SER A 53 -10.11 -4.95 -2.83
C SER A 53 -11.18 -5.59 -3.72
N ILE A 54 -11.27 -5.17 -4.98
CA ILE A 54 -12.15 -5.80 -5.98
C ILE A 54 -11.64 -7.20 -6.34
N LYS A 55 -10.32 -7.35 -6.53
CA LYS A 55 -9.72 -8.61 -6.97
C LYS A 55 -9.66 -9.68 -5.88
N TYR A 56 -9.48 -9.27 -4.63
CA TYR A 56 -9.28 -10.13 -3.48
C TYR A 56 -10.32 -9.78 -2.39
N PRO A 57 -11.50 -10.43 -2.36
CA PRO A 57 -12.59 -10.04 -1.46
C PRO A 57 -12.22 -10.05 0.04
N PHE A 58 -11.28 -10.92 0.45
CA PHE A 58 -10.77 -10.97 1.83
C PHE A 58 -10.04 -9.69 2.28
N TRP A 59 -9.62 -8.85 1.33
CA TRP A 59 -8.96 -7.57 1.56
C TRP A 59 -9.88 -6.54 2.22
N ASN A 60 -11.20 -6.65 2.02
CA ASN A 60 -12.19 -5.74 2.61
C ASN A 60 -12.61 -6.13 4.03
N ARG A 61 -12.04 -7.19 4.62
CA ARG A 61 -12.53 -7.72 5.91
C ARG A 61 -12.35 -6.77 7.10
N THR A 62 -11.33 -5.91 7.07
CA THR A 62 -11.00 -4.96 8.16
C THR A 62 -11.01 -3.50 7.75
N HIS A 63 -11.38 -3.19 6.49
CA HIS A 63 -11.28 -1.84 5.95
C HIS A 63 -9.87 -1.24 6.16
N GLY A 64 -8.83 -1.98 5.77
CA GLY A 64 -7.44 -1.48 5.81
C GLY A 64 -6.67 -1.74 7.11
N SER A 65 -7.32 -2.05 8.23
CA SER A 65 -6.66 -2.11 9.57
C SER A 65 -5.58 -3.20 9.73
N ASP A 66 -5.62 -4.24 8.92
CA ASP A 66 -4.63 -5.33 8.88
C ASP A 66 -3.71 -5.27 7.66
N HIS A 67 -3.72 -4.17 6.92
CA HIS A 67 -2.86 -3.95 5.78
C HIS A 67 -1.64 -3.13 6.18
N PHE A 68 -0.46 -3.52 5.68
CA PHE A 68 0.75 -2.76 5.93
C PHE A 68 1.57 -2.61 4.64
N LEU A 69 2.33 -1.52 4.59
CA LEU A 69 3.27 -1.22 3.54
C LEU A 69 4.59 -0.77 4.13
N VAL A 70 5.64 -0.84 3.32
CA VAL A 70 6.96 -0.32 3.67
C VAL A 70 7.27 0.84 2.74
N ALA A 71 7.62 1.97 3.34
CA ALA A 71 7.97 3.18 2.60
C ALA A 71 9.27 3.80 3.13
N CYS A 72 9.93 4.56 2.26
CA CYS A 72 11.00 5.45 2.69
C CYS A 72 10.41 6.59 3.53
N HIS A 73 11.14 7.06 4.55
CA HIS A 73 10.71 7.99 5.60
C HIS A 73 9.65 9.03 5.16
N ASP A 74 9.99 9.91 4.22
CA ASP A 74 9.11 11.02 3.82
C ASP A 74 7.92 10.52 3.01
N TRP A 75 8.11 9.47 2.22
CA TRP A 75 7.11 9.04 1.25
C TRP A 75 5.93 8.31 1.89
N GLY A 76 6.13 7.64 3.02
CA GLY A 76 5.07 6.88 3.71
C GLY A 76 3.86 7.75 4.03
N PRO A 77 3.99 8.75 4.93
CA PRO A 77 2.89 9.61 5.32
C PRO A 77 2.24 10.36 4.15
N TYR A 78 3.03 10.77 3.14
CA TYR A 78 2.48 11.54 2.03
C TYR A 78 1.70 10.71 1.02
N THR A 79 2.11 9.46 0.79
CA THR A 79 1.49 8.60 -0.25
C THR A 79 0.18 7.96 0.20
N VAL A 80 -0.13 7.92 1.50
CA VAL A 80 -1.39 7.33 1.99
C VAL A 80 -2.54 8.35 2.12
N ASN A 81 -2.28 9.65 1.95
CA ASN A 81 -3.24 10.71 2.26
C ASN A 81 -4.54 10.72 1.44
N GLU A 82 -4.56 10.08 0.27
CA GLU A 82 -5.75 10.00 -0.59
C GLU A 82 -6.59 8.74 -0.33
N HIS A 83 -6.24 7.93 0.69
CA HIS A 83 -6.98 6.74 1.09
C HIS A 83 -7.29 6.78 2.60
N LEU A 84 -8.54 7.16 2.94
CA LEU A 84 -8.99 7.40 4.31
C LEU A 84 -8.70 6.26 5.29
N GLU A 85 -8.79 5.02 4.84
CA GLU A 85 -8.55 3.85 5.70
C GLU A 85 -7.06 3.63 5.98
N LEU A 86 -6.16 4.14 5.12
CA LEU A 86 -4.71 3.98 5.25
C LEU A 86 -4.04 5.19 5.91
N SER A 87 -4.73 6.33 5.99
CA SER A 87 -4.23 7.56 6.61
C SER A 87 -4.66 7.76 8.07
N ARG A 88 -5.29 6.73 8.67
CA ARG A 88 -5.73 6.73 10.08
C ARG A 88 -4.61 6.42 11.07
#